data_AF-A0A6A6K8U0-F1
#
_entry.id   AF-A0A6A6K8U0-F1
#
_cell.length_a   1.000
_cell.length_b   1.000
_cell.length_c   1.000
_cell.angle_alpha   90.00
_cell.angle_beta   90.00
_cell.angle_gamma   90.00
#
_symmetry.space_group_name_H-M   'P 1'
#
loop_
_entity.id
_entity.type
_entity.pdbx_description
1 polymer ?
#
loop_
_entity_poly.entity_id
_entity_poly.type
_entity_poly.pdbx_seq_one_letter_code
_entity_poly.pdbx_strand_id
1 'polypeptide(L)'
;MEKLSLAREILPNEYCSSPGVRLYWKNHHRHRMVIDNGLVQVTLSNPKGDITEIQYNEIGNVLEIHNGESNRGYWDVVWNKPGTRVAYDRLKGTNFRVIMEDENQVEVSFTRTWNASIGNYTAPLNVDKRFQLMAVSDDKHRIMPGPKDCRRGQRLAYPEAVLLTDPANPKLKGEVDDKYQYSCENKDNRVHGWISQDPPVGFWMVTPSDEFRAGGPIKQDLTSHVGPTVLNMFTSTHYTGKDLNTQYRNGKPWKKVFGPVYAFLNSISTDEDPLLLWEDAKEQMLIEVESWPYDFPQSEDFPSSRQRGSVSGQLLIHDRYNNKRLMWAGSAHVGLAAPGDVGSWQRDSQGYQFWTRANKEGYFLIENVRAGEYNLYAWVPGIIGDWKFDVNISVQSGYEMELGVLVYEPPRNGPTLWEIGIPDRTAAEFFVPDISNTRK
;
A
#
# COMPACT_ATOMS: atom_id res chain seq x y z
N MET A 1 45.73 -13.52 12.78
CA MET A 1 44.67 -14.00 11.86
C MET A 1 43.75 -12.82 11.60
N GLU A 2 44.12 -11.95 10.66
CA GLU A 2 43.27 -10.82 10.29
C GLU A 2 42.05 -11.26 9.48
N LYS A 3 40.96 -10.50 9.60
CA LYS A 3 39.83 -10.58 8.68
C LYS A 3 40.16 -9.75 7.44
N LEU A 4 40.32 -10.39 6.29
CA LEU A 4 40.35 -9.71 5.00
C LEU A 4 38.94 -9.19 4.67
N SER A 5 38.69 -7.91 4.92
CA SER A 5 37.54 -7.20 4.35
C SER A 5 37.84 -6.83 2.90
N LEU A 6 37.26 -7.58 1.96
CA LEU A 6 37.26 -7.22 0.54
C LEU A 6 36.26 -6.07 0.29
N ALA A 7 36.60 -4.87 0.76
CA ALA A 7 36.01 -3.66 0.22
C ALA A 7 36.47 -3.53 -1.24
N ARG A 8 35.54 -3.47 -2.19
CA ARG A 8 35.86 -3.10 -3.58
C ARG A 8 36.30 -1.64 -3.59
N GLU A 9 37.53 -1.37 -4.00
CA GLU A 9 37.92 -0.01 -4.39
C GLU A 9 37.13 0.38 -5.64
N ILE A 10 36.18 1.31 -5.48
CA ILE A 10 35.49 1.92 -6.62
C ILE A 10 36.46 2.96 -7.21
N LEU A 11 37.01 2.65 -8.38
CA LEU A 11 37.87 3.57 -9.11
C LEU A 11 37.08 4.82 -9.52
N PRO A 12 37.64 6.04 -9.38
CA PRO A 12 36.94 7.28 -9.66
C PRO A 12 36.86 7.55 -11.17
N ASN A 13 35.97 6.84 -11.86
CA ASN A 13 35.48 7.27 -13.16
C ASN A 13 34.62 8.54 -13.00
N GLU A 14 34.56 9.33 -14.06
CA GLU A 14 34.06 10.71 -14.02
C GLU A 14 32.60 10.79 -13.57
N TYR A 15 32.34 11.51 -12.47
CA TYR A 15 31.01 11.97 -12.10
C TYR A 15 30.52 12.99 -13.14
N CYS A 16 29.97 12.48 -14.25
CA CYS A 16 29.10 13.28 -15.10
C CYS A 16 27.88 13.66 -14.24
N SER A 17 27.83 14.92 -13.80
CA SER A 17 26.78 15.41 -12.91
C SER A 17 25.41 15.13 -13.52
N SER A 18 24.60 14.27 -12.88
CA SER A 18 23.27 13.96 -13.39
C SER A 18 22.50 15.26 -13.56
N PRO A 19 21.84 15.50 -14.71
CA PRO A 19 21.06 16.71 -14.89
C PRO A 19 19.96 16.78 -13.84
N GLY A 20 20.02 17.81 -12.99
CA GLY A 20 18.97 18.10 -12.00
C GLY A 20 17.58 18.14 -12.66
N VAL A 21 16.56 17.76 -11.88
CA VAL A 21 15.22 17.36 -12.36
C VAL A 21 14.59 18.43 -13.23
N ARG A 22 13.93 18.02 -14.31
CA ARG A 22 13.40 18.91 -15.37
C ARG A 22 11.94 18.59 -15.67
N LEU A 23 11.14 19.63 -15.89
CA LEU A 23 9.81 19.52 -16.49
C LEU A 23 9.80 20.12 -17.89
N TYR A 24 9.40 19.34 -18.90
CA TYR A 24 9.25 19.85 -20.27
C TYR A 24 8.05 19.26 -21.02
N TRP A 25 7.78 19.78 -22.23
CA TRP A 25 6.63 19.40 -23.04
C TRP A 25 7.07 18.61 -24.27
N LYS A 26 6.58 17.38 -24.43
CA LYS A 26 7.00 16.46 -25.50
C LYS A 26 6.52 16.87 -26.90
N ASN A 27 5.55 17.79 -26.98
CA ASN A 27 4.95 18.27 -28.22
C ASN A 27 4.51 19.74 -28.06
N HIS A 28 4.55 20.53 -29.14
CA HIS A 28 4.11 21.94 -29.16
C HIS A 28 2.68 22.17 -28.61
N HIS A 29 1.78 21.20 -28.79
CA HIS A 29 0.38 21.27 -28.31
C HIS A 29 0.22 21.06 -26.79
N ARG A 30 1.31 20.83 -26.03
CA ARG A 30 1.32 20.69 -24.56
C ARG A 30 0.35 19.63 -24.00
N HIS A 31 0.00 18.60 -24.76
CA HIS A 31 -0.85 17.49 -24.29
C HIS A 31 -0.10 16.43 -23.48
N ARG A 32 1.24 16.44 -23.53
CA ARG A 32 2.14 15.56 -22.75
C ARG A 32 3.27 16.39 -22.16
N MET A 33 3.44 16.32 -20.85
CA MET A 33 4.65 16.76 -20.18
C MET A 33 5.54 15.56 -19.87
N VAL A 34 6.82 15.80 -19.65
CA VAL A 34 7.81 14.82 -19.19
C VAL A 34 8.46 15.39 -17.94
N ILE A 35 8.52 14.59 -16.88
CA ILE A 35 9.40 14.82 -15.72
C ILE A 35 10.60 13.90 -15.91
N ASP A 36 11.81 14.45 -15.82
CA ASP A 36 13.05 13.81 -16.24
C ASP A 36 14.17 14.12 -15.24
N ASN A 37 14.85 13.09 -14.73
CA ASN A 37 16.00 13.23 -13.82
C ASN A 37 17.31 12.64 -14.39
N GLY A 38 17.36 12.42 -15.71
CA GLY A 38 18.49 11.79 -16.40
C GLY A 38 18.49 10.25 -16.37
N LEU A 39 17.76 9.62 -15.46
CA LEU A 39 17.66 8.16 -15.31
C LEU A 39 16.27 7.61 -15.66
N VAL A 40 15.21 8.30 -15.21
CA VAL A 40 13.80 7.99 -15.44
C VAL A 40 13.12 9.19 -16.11
N GLN A 41 12.30 8.92 -17.13
CA GLN A 41 11.42 9.93 -17.73
C GLN A 41 9.95 9.53 -17.62
N VAL A 42 9.17 10.24 -16.80
CA VAL A 42 7.73 9.99 -16.64
C VAL A 42 6.93 10.95 -17.52
N THR A 43 6.25 10.42 -18.54
CA THR A 43 5.38 11.22 -19.42
C THR A 43 3.94 11.22 -18.91
N LEU A 44 3.43 12.39 -18.54
CA LEU A 44 2.09 12.60 -17.98
C LEU A 44 1.17 13.32 -18.98
N SER A 45 -0.08 12.88 -19.08
CA SER A 45 -1.09 13.48 -19.96
C SER A 45 -1.74 14.73 -19.35
N ASN A 46 -1.73 15.84 -20.10
CA ASN A 46 -2.25 17.14 -19.66
C ASN A 46 -3.68 17.39 -20.20
N PRO A 47 -4.67 17.81 -19.38
CA PRO A 47 -4.65 17.98 -17.91
C PRO A 47 -5.16 16.74 -17.15
N LYS A 48 -5.16 15.56 -17.78
CA LYS A 48 -5.85 14.36 -17.27
C LYS A 48 -5.13 13.71 -16.08
N GLY A 49 -3.80 13.76 -16.04
CA GLY A 49 -2.97 13.05 -15.06
C GLY A 49 -3.06 11.53 -15.19
N ASP A 50 -3.19 11.00 -16.41
CA ASP A 50 -2.89 9.58 -16.69
C ASP A 50 -1.39 9.47 -17.04
N ILE A 51 -0.66 8.49 -16.51
CA ILE A 51 0.72 8.18 -16.94
C ILE A 51 0.65 7.45 -18.28
N THR A 52 1.30 8.00 -19.30
CA THR A 52 1.22 7.47 -20.67
C THR A 52 2.44 6.67 -21.10
N GLU A 53 3.59 6.91 -20.46
CA GLU A 53 4.90 6.34 -20.83
C GLU A 53 5.89 6.59 -19.67
N ILE A 54 6.71 5.61 -19.35
CA ILE A 54 7.84 5.73 -18.42
C ILE A 54 9.08 5.18 -19.14
N GLN A 55 10.09 6.02 -19.38
CA GLN A 55 11.38 5.58 -19.90
C GLN A 55 12.35 5.34 -18.74
N TYR A 56 13.20 4.32 -18.86
CA TYR A 56 14.21 3.96 -17.86
C TYR A 56 15.29 3.10 -18.52
N ASN A 57 16.57 3.38 -18.23
CA ASN A 57 17.74 2.62 -18.70
C ASN A 57 17.63 2.13 -20.17
N GLU A 58 17.65 3.08 -21.11
CA GLU A 58 17.43 2.89 -22.58
C GLU A 58 16.06 2.33 -23.02
N ILE A 59 15.21 1.83 -22.12
CA ILE A 59 13.87 1.33 -22.46
C ILE A 59 12.93 2.49 -22.80
N GLY A 60 12.55 2.57 -24.09
CA GLY A 60 11.68 3.63 -24.60
C GLY A 60 10.26 3.68 -24.02
N ASN A 61 9.77 2.60 -23.39
CA ASN A 61 8.65 2.62 -22.45
C ASN A 61 8.54 1.29 -21.67
N VAL A 62 8.58 1.30 -20.34
CA VAL A 62 8.34 0.09 -19.51
C VAL A 62 6.85 -0.26 -19.38
N LEU A 63 5.93 0.65 -19.74
CA LEU A 63 4.49 0.41 -19.69
C LEU A 63 3.98 -0.20 -21.00
N GLU A 64 3.16 -1.26 -20.91
CA GLU A 64 2.55 -1.99 -22.05
C GLU A 64 2.03 -1.05 -23.16
N ILE A 65 2.76 -0.98 -24.26
CA ILE A 65 2.51 -0.06 -25.37
C ILE A 65 1.29 -0.45 -26.21
N HIS A 66 0.88 -1.72 -26.21
CA HIS A 66 -0.35 -2.18 -26.86
C HIS A 66 -1.62 -1.68 -26.15
N ASN A 67 -1.53 -1.28 -24.87
CA ASN A 67 -2.59 -0.53 -24.21
C ASN A 67 -2.65 0.90 -24.76
N GLY A 68 -3.87 1.38 -25.04
CA GLY A 68 -4.13 2.79 -25.31
C GLY A 68 -3.72 3.66 -24.11
N GLU A 69 -3.20 4.86 -24.38
CA GLU A 69 -2.38 5.63 -23.43
C GLU A 69 -3.02 5.89 -22.06
N SER A 70 -4.35 6.07 -22.01
CA SER A 70 -5.07 6.24 -20.73
C SER A 70 -5.41 4.94 -19.98
N ASN A 71 -4.78 3.84 -20.37
CA ASN A 71 -4.88 2.51 -19.75
C ASN A 71 -3.47 1.89 -19.53
N ARG A 72 -2.46 2.75 -19.34
CA ARG A 72 -1.08 2.35 -19.02
C ARG A 72 -0.78 2.54 -17.54
N GLY A 73 -0.74 3.77 -17.03
CA GLY A 73 -0.79 4.07 -15.59
C GLY A 73 -1.92 5.06 -15.26
N TYR A 74 -2.74 4.75 -14.27
CA TYR A 74 -3.97 5.51 -14.00
C TYR A 74 -4.48 5.30 -12.56
N TRP A 75 -5.45 6.14 -12.18
CA TRP A 75 -6.25 6.03 -10.96
C TRP A 75 -7.70 5.87 -11.37
N ASP A 76 -8.44 5.02 -10.68
CA ASP A 76 -9.89 5.05 -10.75
C ASP A 76 -10.57 4.73 -9.42
N VAL A 77 -11.87 5.01 -9.37
CA VAL A 77 -12.73 4.66 -8.26
C VAL A 77 -13.97 3.93 -8.77
N VAL A 78 -14.27 2.81 -8.12
CA VAL A 78 -15.46 2.00 -8.33
C VAL A 78 -16.55 2.52 -7.38
N TRP A 79 -17.61 3.11 -7.92
CA TRP A 79 -18.59 3.85 -7.11
C TRP A 79 -20.02 3.71 -7.66
N ASN A 80 -21.03 4.09 -6.86
CA ASN A 80 -22.40 4.27 -7.35
C ASN A 80 -23.18 5.31 -6.52
N LYS A 81 -24.30 5.80 -7.06
CA LYS A 81 -25.33 6.47 -6.27
C LYS A 81 -26.20 5.38 -5.60
N PRO A 82 -26.82 5.62 -4.44
CA PRO A 82 -27.73 4.66 -3.82
C PRO A 82 -28.80 4.18 -4.80
N GLY A 83 -28.97 2.86 -4.93
CA GLY A 83 -29.91 2.23 -5.87
C GLY A 83 -29.47 2.17 -7.34
N THR A 84 -28.34 2.77 -7.74
CA THR A 84 -27.85 2.68 -9.13
C THR A 84 -26.82 1.56 -9.32
N ARG A 85 -26.62 1.17 -10.60
CA ARG A 85 -25.49 0.32 -11.00
C ARG A 85 -24.15 0.98 -10.66
N VAL A 86 -23.11 0.15 -10.55
CA VAL A 86 -21.71 0.55 -10.39
C VAL A 86 -21.21 1.29 -11.63
N ALA A 87 -20.41 2.32 -11.41
CA ALA A 87 -19.70 3.11 -12.40
C ALA A 87 -18.20 3.18 -12.03
N TYR A 88 -17.38 3.46 -13.04
CA TYR A 88 -15.94 3.66 -12.91
C TYR A 88 -15.63 5.11 -13.28
N ASP A 89 -14.97 5.85 -12.39
CA ASP A 89 -14.47 7.20 -12.67
C ASP A 89 -12.94 7.19 -12.64
N ARG A 90 -12.31 7.55 -13.77
CA ARG A 90 -10.85 7.56 -13.97
C ARG A 90 -10.14 8.77 -13.33
N LEU A 91 -10.83 9.49 -12.43
CA LEU A 91 -10.33 10.62 -11.63
C LEU A 91 -9.52 11.65 -12.45
N LYS A 92 -9.96 11.91 -13.70
CA LYS A 92 -9.17 12.71 -14.65
C LYS A 92 -9.25 14.19 -14.32
N GLY A 93 -8.08 14.82 -14.25
CA GLY A 93 -7.96 16.26 -14.07
C GLY A 93 -8.55 17.05 -15.24
N THR A 94 -8.98 18.27 -14.92
CA THR A 94 -9.45 19.31 -15.86
C THR A 94 -8.55 20.54 -15.83
N ASN A 95 -7.70 20.68 -14.80
CA ASN A 95 -6.70 21.73 -14.65
C ASN A 95 -5.35 21.08 -14.26
N PHE A 96 -4.25 21.67 -14.68
CA PHE A 96 -2.88 21.22 -14.38
C PHE A 96 -2.08 22.40 -13.80
N ARG A 97 -1.20 22.11 -12.84
CA ARG A 97 -0.28 23.07 -12.24
C ARG A 97 1.07 22.41 -11.94
N VAL A 98 2.14 23.18 -12.11
CA VAL A 98 3.40 22.94 -11.40
C VAL A 98 3.21 23.50 -9.99
N ILE A 99 3.57 22.73 -8.97
CA ILE A 99 3.56 23.16 -7.57
C ILE A 99 4.98 23.52 -7.14
N MET A 100 5.97 22.73 -7.56
CA MET A 100 7.39 22.96 -7.33
C MET A 100 8.22 22.44 -8.51
N GLU A 101 9.28 23.15 -8.86
CA GLU A 101 10.28 22.74 -9.86
C GLU A 101 11.62 23.36 -9.44
N ASP A 102 12.54 22.52 -9.00
CA ASP A 102 13.94 22.85 -8.68
C ASP A 102 14.87 21.71 -9.13
N GLU A 103 16.18 21.88 -8.99
CA GLU A 103 17.17 20.91 -9.47
C GLU A 103 17.10 19.53 -8.80
N ASN A 104 16.43 19.41 -7.65
CA ASN A 104 16.29 18.18 -6.88
C ASN A 104 14.92 17.51 -7.08
N GLN A 105 13.88 18.27 -7.46
CA GLN A 105 12.51 17.75 -7.51
C GLN A 105 11.55 18.53 -8.43
N VAL A 106 10.51 17.83 -8.87
CA VAL A 106 9.34 18.42 -9.52
C VAL A 106 8.08 17.84 -8.87
N GLU A 107 7.23 18.73 -8.34
CA GLU A 107 5.86 18.40 -7.90
C GLU A 107 4.85 18.98 -8.89
N VAL A 108 3.96 18.12 -9.42
CA VAL A 108 2.86 18.54 -10.29
C VAL A 108 1.50 18.08 -9.79
N SER A 109 0.48 18.91 -10.00
CA SER A 109 -0.91 18.72 -9.56
C SER A 109 -1.87 18.68 -10.76
N PHE A 110 -2.77 17.71 -10.76
CA PHE A 110 -3.86 17.57 -11.73
C PHE A 110 -5.20 17.59 -10.99
N THR A 111 -5.94 18.70 -11.12
CA THR A 111 -7.16 18.94 -10.34
C THR A 111 -8.43 18.84 -11.15
N ARG A 112 -9.50 18.36 -10.49
CA ARG A 112 -10.88 18.40 -10.99
C ARG A 112 -11.82 18.81 -9.86
N THR A 113 -12.49 19.95 -10.01
CA THR A 113 -13.61 20.34 -9.14
C THR A 113 -14.88 19.66 -9.63
N TRP A 114 -15.58 18.95 -8.74
CA TRP A 114 -16.89 18.38 -9.08
C TRP A 114 -18.00 19.45 -9.00
N ASN A 115 -19.01 19.33 -9.86
CA ASN A 115 -20.27 20.03 -9.69
C ASN A 115 -21.43 19.16 -10.23
N ALA A 116 -22.67 19.51 -9.84
CA ALA A 116 -23.85 18.70 -10.11
C ALA A 116 -24.20 18.52 -11.61
N SER A 117 -23.61 19.31 -12.53
CA SER A 117 -23.80 19.13 -13.97
C SER A 117 -22.88 18.09 -14.62
N ILE A 118 -21.86 17.59 -13.90
CA ILE A 118 -20.90 16.60 -14.41
C ILE A 118 -21.49 15.16 -14.37
N GLY A 119 -22.65 15.00 -15.02
CA GLY A 119 -23.27 13.71 -15.35
C GLY A 119 -23.62 12.78 -14.19
N ASN A 120 -23.78 11.49 -14.53
CA ASN A 120 -24.09 10.41 -13.59
C ASN A 120 -22.94 9.39 -13.42
N TYR A 121 -21.84 9.53 -14.17
CA TYR A 121 -20.72 8.57 -14.19
C TYR A 121 -19.44 9.10 -13.52
N THR A 122 -19.38 10.40 -13.22
CA THR A 122 -18.30 11.04 -12.46
C THR A 122 -18.65 11.05 -10.97
N ALA A 123 -17.71 10.59 -10.13
CA ALA A 123 -17.88 10.56 -8.69
C ALA A 123 -18.00 11.99 -8.12
N PRO A 124 -18.81 12.20 -7.05
CA PRO A 124 -19.02 13.51 -6.42
C PRO A 124 -17.82 13.92 -5.54
N LEU A 125 -16.65 13.98 -6.16
CA LEU A 125 -15.35 14.20 -5.52
C LEU A 125 -14.58 15.29 -6.24
N ASN A 126 -14.13 16.28 -5.47
CA ASN A 126 -12.99 17.11 -5.87
C ASN A 126 -11.74 16.23 -5.82
N VAL A 127 -10.90 16.33 -6.85
CA VAL A 127 -9.68 15.54 -7.01
C VAL A 127 -8.48 16.47 -7.14
N ASP A 128 -7.40 16.16 -6.44
CA ASP A 128 -6.04 16.65 -6.70
C ASP A 128 -5.13 15.42 -6.78
N LYS A 129 -4.67 15.08 -7.99
CA LYS A 129 -3.65 14.03 -8.19
C LYS A 129 -2.28 14.69 -8.24
N ARG A 130 -1.44 14.41 -7.24
CA ARG A 130 -0.06 14.91 -7.18
C ARG A 130 0.93 13.83 -7.60
N PHE A 131 1.99 14.25 -8.27
CA PHE A 131 3.09 13.40 -8.72
C PHE A 131 4.42 14.04 -8.33
N GLN A 132 5.31 13.23 -7.75
CA GLN A 132 6.72 13.52 -7.55
C GLN A 132 7.54 12.54 -8.39
N LEU A 133 8.79 12.90 -8.73
CA LEU A 133 9.78 11.97 -9.26
C LEU A 133 11.06 11.99 -8.41
N MET A 134 11.49 10.81 -7.98
CA MET A 134 12.75 10.47 -7.29
C MET A 134 12.98 8.96 -7.50
N ALA A 135 14.22 8.43 -7.48
CA ALA A 135 14.51 7.00 -7.81
C ALA A 135 15.84 6.48 -7.22
N VAL A 136 15.85 5.33 -6.51
CA VAL A 136 17.02 4.66 -5.86
C VAL A 136 16.80 3.12 -5.66
N SER A 137 17.69 2.24 -6.21
CA SER A 137 18.13 0.82 -5.93
C SER A 137 17.24 -0.41 -5.51
N ASP A 138 17.59 -1.73 -5.66
CA ASP A 138 18.25 -2.56 -6.74
C ASP A 138 18.14 -4.16 -6.72
N ASP A 139 18.51 -4.99 -5.71
CA ASP A 139 18.57 -6.53 -5.62
C ASP A 139 17.18 -7.30 -5.34
N LYS A 140 16.89 -8.70 -5.45
CA LYS A 140 15.77 -9.88 -5.45
C LYS A 140 14.53 -10.20 -6.46
N HIS A 141 13.55 -11.18 -6.32
CA HIS A 141 12.16 -11.27 -7.00
C HIS A 141 11.24 -12.55 -6.83
N ARG A 142 10.12 -12.67 -7.63
CA ARG A 142 9.22 -13.86 -7.96
C ARG A 142 8.58 -13.77 -9.39
N ILE A 143 8.23 -14.91 -10.03
CA ILE A 143 7.55 -15.07 -11.35
C ILE A 143 6.02 -15.34 -11.25
N MET A 144 5.24 -14.96 -12.28
CA MET A 144 3.76 -14.92 -12.35
C MET A 144 3.15 -15.42 -13.71
N PRO A 145 1.88 -15.90 -13.77
CA PRO A 145 1.17 -16.28 -15.02
C PRO A 145 0.70 -15.12 -15.92
N GLY A 146 0.46 -15.40 -17.22
CA GLY A 146 0.07 -14.39 -18.22
C GLY A 146 -1.40 -14.44 -18.68
N PRO A 147 -1.97 -13.34 -19.23
CA PRO A 147 -3.40 -13.25 -19.55
C PRO A 147 -3.87 -14.13 -20.72
N LYS A 148 -2.94 -14.71 -21.49
CA LYS A 148 -3.24 -15.70 -22.54
C LYS A 148 -3.42 -17.10 -21.96
N ASP A 149 -2.74 -17.40 -20.85
CA ASP A 149 -2.75 -18.70 -20.18
C ASP A 149 -4.10 -18.90 -19.47
N CYS A 150 -4.53 -17.90 -18.71
CA CYS A 150 -5.83 -17.92 -18.01
C CYS A 150 -7.03 -17.87 -18.97
N ARG A 151 -6.84 -17.44 -20.24
CA ARG A 151 -7.86 -17.58 -21.30
C ARG A 151 -7.92 -18.98 -21.92
N ARG A 152 -6.88 -19.80 -21.76
CA ARG A 152 -6.84 -21.22 -22.18
C ARG A 152 -7.26 -22.17 -21.06
N GLY A 153 -7.18 -21.72 -19.81
CA GLY A 153 -7.57 -22.49 -18.64
C GLY A 153 -9.08 -22.70 -18.49
N GLN A 154 -9.44 -23.68 -17.66
CA GLN A 154 -10.82 -24.00 -17.30
C GLN A 154 -11.23 -23.17 -16.07
N ARG A 155 -12.16 -22.23 -16.25
CA ARG A 155 -12.80 -21.52 -15.14
C ARG A 155 -13.51 -22.48 -14.20
N LEU A 156 -13.31 -22.29 -12.90
CA LEU A 156 -13.84 -23.11 -11.82
C LEU A 156 -15.17 -22.54 -11.26
N ALA A 157 -15.59 -23.01 -10.09
CA ALA A 157 -16.84 -22.61 -9.44
C ALA A 157 -16.89 -21.10 -9.10
N TYR A 158 -15.74 -20.49 -8.79
CA TYR A 158 -15.63 -19.06 -8.53
C TYR A 158 -15.27 -18.29 -9.81
N PRO A 159 -15.82 -17.07 -10.03
CA PRO A 159 -15.54 -16.28 -11.23
C PRO A 159 -14.06 -15.96 -11.47
N GLU A 160 -13.31 -15.82 -10.38
CA GLU A 160 -11.90 -15.46 -10.33
C GLU A 160 -10.95 -16.64 -10.57
N ALA A 161 -11.37 -17.88 -10.33
CA ALA A 161 -10.49 -19.05 -10.30
C ALA A 161 -10.45 -19.81 -11.63
N VAL A 162 -9.26 -20.11 -12.12
CA VAL A 162 -9.01 -20.76 -13.42
C VAL A 162 -7.93 -21.84 -13.30
N LEU A 163 -8.26 -23.08 -13.65
CA LEU A 163 -7.31 -24.19 -13.77
C LEU A 163 -6.51 -24.06 -15.08
N LEU A 164 -5.18 -23.93 -14.99
CA LEU A 164 -4.28 -23.75 -16.13
C LEU A 164 -4.02 -25.08 -16.86
N THR A 165 -4.93 -25.42 -17.79
CA THR A 165 -4.88 -26.66 -18.58
C THR A 165 -3.85 -26.63 -19.72
N ASP A 166 -3.56 -25.46 -20.30
CA ASP A 166 -2.59 -25.29 -21.38
C ASP A 166 -1.86 -23.90 -21.34
N PRO A 167 -1.04 -23.65 -20.30
CA PRO A 167 -0.26 -22.41 -20.18
C PRO A 167 0.99 -22.41 -21.08
N ALA A 168 1.41 -21.22 -21.51
CA ALA A 168 2.62 -21.01 -22.32
C ALA A 168 3.92 -21.35 -21.57
N ASN A 169 3.93 -21.26 -20.24
CA ASN A 169 4.97 -21.84 -19.39
C ASN A 169 4.49 -23.22 -18.88
N PRO A 170 5.05 -24.35 -19.36
CA PRO A 170 4.57 -25.68 -18.99
C PRO A 170 4.67 -26.02 -17.49
N LYS A 171 5.48 -25.29 -16.71
CA LYS A 171 5.57 -25.49 -15.25
C LYS A 171 4.25 -25.19 -14.53
N LEU A 172 3.44 -24.26 -15.06
CA LEU A 172 2.17 -23.84 -14.49
C LEU A 172 1.01 -24.82 -14.78
N LYS A 173 1.26 -25.93 -15.50
CA LYS A 173 0.19 -26.79 -16.03
C LYS A 173 -0.44 -27.65 -14.92
N GLY A 174 -1.70 -27.38 -14.62
CA GLY A 174 -2.44 -27.99 -13.52
C GLY A 174 -2.50 -27.12 -12.26
N GLU A 175 -1.82 -25.98 -12.23
CA GLU A 175 -2.03 -24.96 -11.19
C GLU A 175 -3.38 -24.27 -11.38
N VAL A 176 -3.92 -23.68 -10.30
CA VAL A 176 -5.08 -22.80 -10.35
C VAL A 176 -4.59 -21.36 -10.17
N ASP A 177 -4.89 -20.50 -11.14
CA ASP A 177 -4.76 -19.05 -11.03
C ASP A 177 -6.05 -18.48 -10.41
N ASP A 178 -5.91 -17.65 -9.38
CA ASP A 178 -7.00 -16.84 -8.82
C ASP A 178 -6.42 -15.47 -8.41
N LYS A 179 -7.09 -14.37 -8.77
CA LYS A 179 -6.63 -13.01 -8.42
C LYS A 179 -6.37 -12.84 -6.91
N TYR A 180 -7.08 -13.58 -6.05
CA TYR A 180 -6.93 -13.54 -4.59
C TYR A 180 -5.65 -14.24 -4.09
N GLN A 181 -4.89 -14.92 -4.96
CA GLN A 181 -3.50 -15.33 -4.67
C GLN A 181 -2.53 -14.15 -4.71
N TYR A 182 -2.97 -13.01 -5.26
CA TYR A 182 -2.19 -11.79 -5.42
C TYR A 182 -2.64 -10.71 -4.43
N SER A 183 -3.01 -11.14 -3.22
CA SER A 183 -3.29 -10.28 -2.07
C SER A 183 -2.32 -10.55 -0.92
N CYS A 184 -2.02 -9.52 -0.13
CA CYS A 184 -1.38 -9.66 1.17
C CYS A 184 -2.00 -8.70 2.19
N GLU A 185 -1.71 -8.92 3.48
CA GLU A 185 -2.15 -8.06 4.57
C GLU A 185 -1.46 -6.69 4.51
N ASN A 186 -2.19 -5.60 4.78
CA ASN A 186 -1.68 -4.23 4.75
C ASN A 186 -0.31 -4.07 5.44
N LYS A 187 -0.13 -4.69 6.62
CA LYS A 187 1.13 -4.65 7.39
C LYS A 187 2.36 -5.21 6.65
N ASP A 188 2.15 -6.16 5.75
CA ASP A 188 3.21 -6.79 4.94
C ASP A 188 3.27 -6.19 3.53
N ASN A 189 2.21 -5.50 3.10
CA ASN A 189 2.03 -4.84 1.80
C ASN A 189 2.82 -3.52 1.73
N ARG A 190 4.14 -3.60 1.90
CA ARG A 190 5.06 -2.45 1.90
C ARG A 190 5.81 -2.27 0.58
N VAL A 191 6.00 -3.34 -0.20
CA VAL A 191 6.50 -3.29 -1.58
C VAL A 191 5.95 -4.47 -2.39
N HIS A 192 5.70 -4.27 -3.69
CA HIS A 192 5.27 -5.31 -4.64
C HIS A 192 5.45 -4.86 -6.11
N GLY A 193 5.62 -5.79 -7.05
CA GLY A 193 6.11 -5.46 -8.40
C GLY A 193 6.44 -6.66 -9.31
N TRP A 194 7.15 -6.41 -10.41
CA TRP A 194 7.32 -7.34 -11.55
C TRP A 194 8.72 -7.36 -12.16
N ILE A 195 9.14 -8.54 -12.65
CA ILE A 195 10.30 -8.75 -13.52
C ILE A 195 9.91 -8.53 -14.98
N SER A 196 10.77 -7.83 -15.73
CA SER A 196 11.13 -8.20 -17.09
C SER A 196 12.48 -8.95 -17.05
N GLN A 197 12.63 -10.03 -17.83
CA GLN A 197 13.90 -10.75 -17.98
C GLN A 197 14.71 -10.29 -19.21
N ASP A 198 14.04 -9.63 -20.17
CA ASP A 198 14.63 -9.15 -21.41
C ASP A 198 14.00 -7.79 -21.78
N PRO A 199 14.65 -6.65 -21.45
CA PRO A 199 15.84 -6.55 -20.60
C PRO A 199 15.54 -6.88 -19.12
N PRO A 200 16.56 -7.24 -18.31
CA PRO A 200 16.44 -7.56 -16.89
C PRO A 200 16.15 -6.31 -16.04
N VAL A 201 14.87 -6.04 -15.79
CA VAL A 201 14.39 -4.80 -15.12
C VAL A 201 13.24 -5.09 -14.17
N GLY A 202 13.27 -4.44 -13.00
CA GLY A 202 12.18 -4.46 -12.04
C GLY A 202 11.29 -3.21 -12.14
N PHE A 203 10.00 -3.38 -11.85
CA PHE A 203 9.07 -2.27 -11.63
C PHE A 203 8.26 -2.51 -10.35
N TRP A 204 8.21 -1.51 -9.48
CA TRP A 204 7.79 -1.61 -8.09
C TRP A 204 6.83 -0.51 -7.66
N MET A 205 5.94 -0.84 -6.73
CA MET A 205 5.24 0.13 -5.89
C MET A 205 5.60 -0.10 -4.43
N VAL A 206 6.28 0.87 -3.83
CA VAL A 206 6.58 0.93 -2.39
C VAL A 206 5.48 1.76 -1.70
N THR A 207 5.06 1.33 -0.52
CA THR A 207 4.09 2.03 0.33
C THR A 207 4.67 2.14 1.74
N PRO A 208 5.30 3.28 2.10
CA PRO A 208 6.07 3.41 3.34
C PRO A 208 5.19 3.50 4.60
N SER A 209 3.91 3.85 4.45
CA SER A 209 2.98 3.98 5.58
C SER A 209 1.57 3.51 5.23
N ASP A 210 0.95 2.85 6.20
CA ASP A 210 -0.44 2.43 6.14
C ASP A 210 -1.43 3.54 6.52
N GLU A 211 -0.98 4.78 6.81
CA GLU A 211 -1.85 5.81 7.44
C GLU A 211 -3.18 6.04 6.73
N PHE A 212 -3.18 5.90 5.40
CA PHE A 212 -4.32 6.12 4.53
C PHE A 212 -5.13 4.86 4.20
N ARG A 213 -4.63 3.65 4.50
CA ARG A 213 -5.35 2.40 4.22
C ARG A 213 -6.55 2.23 5.18
N ALA A 214 -7.34 1.19 4.94
CA ALA A 214 -8.61 0.95 5.64
C ALA A 214 -8.65 -0.45 6.25
N GLY A 215 -9.39 -0.62 7.36
CA GLY A 215 -9.54 -1.92 8.03
C GLY A 215 -8.33 -2.40 8.85
N GLY A 216 -7.31 -1.56 9.06
CA GLY A 216 -6.14 -1.85 9.90
C GLY A 216 -5.14 -2.85 9.31
N PRO A 217 -4.23 -3.40 10.14
CA PRO A 217 -3.00 -4.05 9.67
C PRO A 217 -3.23 -5.39 8.95
N ILE A 218 -4.20 -6.17 9.41
CA ILE A 218 -4.50 -7.52 8.88
C ILE A 218 -5.52 -7.52 7.73
N LYS A 219 -6.04 -6.37 7.30
CA LYS A 219 -6.90 -6.37 6.12
C LYS A 219 -6.06 -6.77 4.91
N GLN A 220 -6.52 -7.77 4.16
CA GLN A 220 -5.93 -8.17 2.90
C GLN A 220 -6.45 -7.30 1.75
N ASP A 221 -5.57 -6.98 0.80
CA ASP A 221 -5.92 -6.31 -0.46
C ASP A 221 -5.01 -6.73 -1.61
N LEU A 222 -5.46 -6.51 -2.84
CA LEU A 222 -4.72 -6.91 -4.04
C LEU A 222 -3.48 -6.04 -4.25
N THR A 223 -2.35 -6.67 -4.60
CA THR A 223 -1.10 -6.03 -5.01
C THR A 223 -0.86 -6.14 -6.52
N SER A 224 -1.32 -7.21 -7.14
CA SER A 224 -1.13 -7.50 -8.57
C SER A 224 -2.38 -8.12 -9.19
N HIS A 225 -2.35 -8.30 -10.50
CA HIS A 225 -3.35 -9.07 -11.24
C HIS A 225 -2.65 -10.02 -12.25
N VAL A 226 -3.43 -10.80 -12.99
CA VAL A 226 -2.95 -11.66 -14.09
C VAL A 226 -2.25 -10.84 -15.18
N GLY A 227 -1.03 -11.23 -15.56
CA GLY A 227 -0.14 -10.45 -16.44
C GLY A 227 0.40 -9.18 -15.76
N PRO A 228 1.44 -8.52 -16.34
CA PRO A 228 2.23 -7.48 -15.68
C PRO A 228 1.43 -6.21 -15.33
N THR A 229 0.73 -6.29 -14.20
CA THR A 229 -0.24 -5.32 -13.70
C THR A 229 0.04 -5.14 -12.22
N VAL A 230 0.50 -3.95 -11.84
CA VAL A 230 0.56 -3.55 -10.43
C VAL A 230 -0.74 -2.84 -10.04
N LEU A 231 -1.26 -3.18 -8.87
CA LEU A 231 -2.38 -2.50 -8.22
C LEU A 231 -1.88 -1.91 -6.91
N ASN A 232 -2.16 -0.64 -6.62
CA ASN A 232 -1.96 -0.10 -5.27
C ASN A 232 -3.33 0.26 -4.68
N MET A 233 -3.88 -0.66 -3.89
CA MET A 233 -5.24 -0.57 -3.36
C MET A 233 -5.27 0.32 -2.12
N PHE A 234 -5.84 1.52 -2.27
CA PHE A 234 -6.02 2.47 -1.15
C PHE A 234 -7.22 2.13 -0.26
N THR A 235 -8.26 1.53 -0.83
CA THR A 235 -9.45 1.01 -0.13
C THR A 235 -10.17 0.01 -1.03
N SER A 236 -10.83 -1.00 -0.45
CA SER A 236 -11.63 -1.97 -1.19
C SER A 236 -12.67 -2.66 -0.30
N THR A 237 -13.62 -3.35 -0.94
CA THR A 237 -14.54 -4.28 -0.28
C THR A 237 -14.02 -5.73 -0.24
N HIS A 238 -12.77 -5.98 -0.63
CA HIS A 238 -12.18 -7.33 -0.54
C HIS A 238 -12.04 -7.74 0.92
N TYR A 239 -12.34 -9.00 1.24
CA TYR A 239 -12.31 -9.64 2.56
C TYR A 239 -13.25 -9.06 3.64
N THR A 240 -13.58 -7.77 3.60
CA THR A 240 -14.48 -7.09 4.57
C THR A 240 -15.89 -6.84 4.03
N GLY A 241 -16.12 -7.02 2.73
CA GLY A 241 -17.43 -6.80 2.11
C GLY A 241 -17.88 -5.34 2.11
N LYS A 242 -19.20 -5.10 2.10
CA LYS A 242 -19.80 -3.76 1.98
C LYS A 242 -19.72 -2.93 3.26
N ASP A 243 -19.38 -3.53 4.39
CA ASP A 243 -19.40 -2.87 5.70
C ASP A 243 -18.24 -1.87 5.87
N LEU A 244 -17.13 -2.07 5.14
CA LEU A 244 -16.02 -1.14 5.04
C LEU A 244 -16.23 -0.06 3.96
N ASN A 245 -17.24 -0.21 3.09
CA ASN A 245 -17.44 0.66 1.93
C ASN A 245 -17.84 2.07 2.34
N THR A 246 -17.10 3.08 1.86
CA THR A 246 -17.26 4.46 2.29
C THR A 246 -18.57 5.07 1.78
N GLN A 247 -19.40 5.59 2.68
CA GLN A 247 -20.73 6.13 2.36
C GLN A 247 -20.85 7.62 2.69
N TYR A 248 -20.51 8.46 1.71
CA TYR A 248 -20.63 9.92 1.80
C TYR A 248 -22.11 10.35 1.79
N ARG A 249 -22.72 10.37 2.98
CA ARG A 249 -24.13 10.76 3.20
C ARG A 249 -24.23 12.18 3.78
N ASN A 250 -25.42 12.77 3.65
CA ASN A 250 -25.86 13.98 4.36
C ASN A 250 -24.98 15.23 4.18
N GLY A 251 -24.21 15.32 3.10
CA GLY A 251 -23.43 16.51 2.74
C GLY A 251 -22.26 16.84 3.69
N LYS A 252 -21.83 15.91 4.56
CA LYS A 252 -20.63 16.11 5.38
C LYS A 252 -19.41 16.27 4.46
N PRO A 253 -18.60 17.35 4.59
CA PRO A 253 -17.34 17.45 3.87
C PRO A 253 -16.37 16.38 4.40
N TRP A 254 -15.65 15.76 3.49
CA TRP A 254 -14.60 14.78 3.81
C TRP A 254 -13.40 15.05 2.91
N LYS A 255 -12.20 14.92 3.47
CA LYS A 255 -10.93 15.04 2.77
C LYS A 255 -9.95 14.04 3.38
N LYS A 256 -9.23 13.31 2.52
CA LYS A 256 -8.17 12.37 2.91
C LYS A 256 -7.09 12.38 1.83
N VAL A 257 -5.83 12.40 2.24
CA VAL A 257 -4.68 12.12 1.37
C VAL A 257 -4.51 10.61 1.33
N PHE A 258 -4.30 10.08 0.13
CA PHE A 258 -3.90 8.69 -0.10
C PHE A 258 -2.46 8.68 -0.62
N GLY A 259 -1.66 7.73 -0.16
CA GLY A 259 -0.22 7.82 -0.28
C GLY A 259 0.42 8.76 0.76
N PRO A 260 1.67 9.20 0.54
CA PRO A 260 2.48 8.96 -0.66
C PRO A 260 2.74 7.48 -0.92
N VAL A 261 2.89 7.13 -2.21
CA VAL A 261 3.32 5.82 -2.68
C VAL A 261 4.40 6.05 -3.74
N TYR A 262 5.45 5.26 -3.69
CA TYR A 262 6.67 5.47 -4.46
C TYR A 262 6.76 4.42 -5.57
N ALA A 263 7.00 4.87 -6.81
CA ALA A 263 7.12 4.00 -7.96
C ALA A 263 8.61 3.82 -8.28
N PHE A 264 9.10 2.59 -8.15
CA PHE A 264 10.54 2.31 -8.17
C PHE A 264 10.94 1.38 -9.33
N LEU A 265 12.14 1.57 -9.89
CA LEU A 265 12.67 0.86 -11.06
C LEU A 265 14.19 0.61 -10.93
N ASN A 266 14.60 -0.61 -11.24
CA ASN A 266 15.96 -1.14 -11.12
C ASN A 266 16.34 -2.03 -12.32
N SER A 267 17.64 -2.27 -12.50
CA SER A 267 18.17 -3.10 -13.60
C SER A 267 19.51 -3.73 -13.24
N ILE A 268 19.74 -4.97 -13.70
CA ILE A 268 21.00 -5.71 -13.52
C ILE A 268 21.62 -6.12 -14.88
N SER A 269 22.79 -6.75 -14.85
CA SER A 269 23.40 -7.36 -16.04
C SER A 269 22.64 -8.60 -16.49
N THR A 270 22.73 -8.98 -17.77
CA THR A 270 21.99 -10.13 -18.32
C THR A 270 22.51 -11.51 -17.90
N ASP A 271 23.68 -11.55 -17.24
CA ASP A 271 24.30 -12.73 -16.63
C ASP A 271 24.13 -12.81 -15.10
N GLU A 272 23.54 -11.79 -14.48
CA GLU A 272 23.22 -11.74 -13.05
C GLU A 272 21.88 -12.45 -12.75
N ASP A 273 21.69 -12.95 -11.52
CA ASP A 273 20.44 -13.63 -11.15
C ASP A 273 19.28 -12.61 -11.13
N PRO A 274 18.17 -12.80 -11.86
CA PRO A 274 17.00 -11.93 -11.75
C PRO A 274 16.36 -11.93 -10.36
N LEU A 275 16.75 -12.86 -9.47
CA LEU A 275 16.66 -12.67 -8.02
C LEU A 275 17.74 -11.70 -7.49
N LEU A 276 18.00 -10.62 -8.23
CA LEU A 276 18.69 -9.38 -7.88
C LEU A 276 17.88 -8.13 -8.38
N LEU A 277 16.54 -8.11 -8.19
CA LEU A 277 15.57 -6.99 -8.37
C LEU A 277 14.47 -6.68 -7.26
N TRP A 278 14.32 -7.41 -6.13
CA TRP A 278 13.49 -7.23 -4.89
C TRP A 278 14.05 -7.37 -3.43
N GLU A 279 15.25 -7.87 -3.14
CA GLU A 279 16.05 -7.63 -1.91
C GLU A 279 16.12 -6.15 -1.58
N ASP A 280 16.69 -5.33 -2.46
CA ASP A 280 16.89 -3.90 -2.30
C ASP A 280 15.70 -3.09 -2.86
N ALA A 281 14.80 -3.67 -3.66
CA ALA A 281 13.42 -3.13 -3.65
C ALA A 281 12.76 -3.23 -2.24
N LYS A 282 13.25 -4.12 -1.34
CA LYS A 282 12.93 -4.03 0.11
C LYS A 282 13.93 -3.18 0.90
N GLU A 283 15.21 -3.08 0.55
CA GLU A 283 16.17 -2.19 1.25
C GLU A 283 15.79 -0.72 1.00
N GLN A 284 15.54 -0.32 -0.25
CA GLN A 284 14.84 0.91 -0.57
C GLN A 284 13.48 1.02 0.12
N MET A 285 12.65 -0.02 0.21
CA MET A 285 11.41 0.07 1.01
C MET A 285 11.68 0.37 2.49
N LEU A 286 12.75 -0.19 3.09
CA LEU A 286 13.16 0.15 4.44
C LEU A 286 13.65 1.60 4.53
N ILE A 287 14.42 2.09 3.55
CA ILE A 287 14.84 3.51 3.44
C ILE A 287 13.61 4.41 3.33
N GLU A 288 12.61 4.07 2.52
CA GLU A 288 11.36 4.85 2.36
C GLU A 288 10.47 4.80 3.61
N VAL A 289 10.46 3.67 4.35
CA VAL A 289 9.75 3.52 5.63
C VAL A 289 10.43 4.34 6.74
N GLU A 290 11.77 4.36 6.79
CA GLU A 290 12.55 5.15 7.75
C GLU A 290 12.53 6.65 7.41
N SER A 291 12.48 7.00 6.12
CA SER A 291 12.37 8.39 5.63
C SER A 291 10.94 8.95 5.70
N TRP A 292 9.93 8.13 5.99
CA TRP A 292 8.56 8.58 6.15
C TRP A 292 8.28 9.05 7.58
N PRO A 293 7.58 10.18 7.78
CA PRO A 293 6.91 11.04 6.79
C PRO A 293 7.86 12.06 6.16
N TYR A 294 7.85 12.12 4.84
CA TYR A 294 8.68 13.05 4.09
C TYR A 294 8.33 14.52 4.37
N ASP A 295 9.35 15.37 4.47
CA ASP A 295 9.20 16.82 4.60
C ASP A 295 9.13 17.54 3.22
N PHE A 296 9.29 16.83 2.09
CA PHE A 296 9.27 17.43 0.73
C PHE A 296 7.88 17.77 0.14
N PRO A 297 6.76 17.07 0.42
CA PRO A 297 5.49 17.33 -0.27
C PRO A 297 4.89 18.71 0.05
N GLN A 298 4.61 19.52 -0.98
CA GLN A 298 4.12 20.90 -0.88
C GLN A 298 2.60 20.97 -0.69
N SER A 299 2.02 20.03 0.08
CA SER A 299 0.58 19.96 0.33
C SER A 299 0.28 20.20 1.79
N GLU A 300 -0.46 21.27 2.10
CA GLU A 300 -0.96 21.55 3.47
C GLU A 300 -1.80 20.39 4.05
N ASP A 301 -2.35 19.53 3.19
CA ASP A 301 -3.09 18.33 3.58
C ASP A 301 -2.20 17.13 3.92
N PHE A 302 -0.88 17.22 3.70
CA PHE A 302 0.12 16.26 4.13
C PHE A 302 1.05 16.92 5.17
N PRO A 303 0.78 16.76 6.48
CA PRO A 303 1.62 17.34 7.50
C PRO A 303 3.00 16.67 7.51
N SER A 304 4.04 17.50 7.66
CA SER A 304 5.44 17.08 7.79
C SER A 304 5.70 16.30 9.08
N SER A 305 6.89 15.73 9.23
CA SER A 305 7.35 15.05 10.45
C SER A 305 7.07 15.88 11.72
N ARG A 306 7.44 17.16 11.69
CA ARG A 306 7.31 18.12 12.81
C ARG A 306 5.87 18.56 13.10
N GLN A 307 4.93 18.27 12.19
CA GLN A 307 3.52 18.59 12.33
C GLN A 307 2.67 17.40 12.82
N ARG A 308 3.33 16.28 13.10
CA ARG A 308 2.73 15.06 13.65
C ARG A 308 3.10 14.90 15.13
N GLY A 309 2.39 14.06 15.85
CA GLY A 309 2.66 13.70 17.24
C GLY A 309 2.98 12.21 17.39
N SER A 310 3.24 11.79 18.62
CA SER A 310 3.45 10.37 18.97
C SER A 310 2.65 9.99 20.23
N VAL A 311 2.35 8.70 20.36
CA VAL A 311 1.63 8.15 21.52
C VAL A 311 2.34 6.89 22.01
N SER A 312 2.72 6.88 23.28
CA SER A 312 3.51 5.83 23.93
C SER A 312 2.83 5.28 25.18
N GLY A 313 3.23 4.09 25.63
CA GLY A 313 2.70 3.48 26.86
C GLY A 313 3.04 2.00 26.97
N GLN A 314 2.43 1.32 27.96
CA GLN A 314 2.56 -0.12 28.18
C GLN A 314 1.18 -0.76 28.27
N LEU A 315 0.94 -1.82 27.49
CA LEU A 315 -0.26 -2.64 27.58
C LEU A 315 0.02 -3.94 28.36
N LEU A 316 -0.83 -4.20 29.36
CA LEU A 316 -0.85 -5.44 30.14
C LEU A 316 -2.15 -6.20 29.93
N ILE A 317 -2.16 -7.50 30.18
CA ILE A 317 -3.33 -8.39 30.09
C ILE A 317 -3.74 -8.83 31.50
N HIS A 318 -5.04 -8.79 31.79
CA HIS A 318 -5.65 -9.33 33.00
C HIS A 318 -6.73 -10.37 32.67
N ASP A 319 -6.31 -11.55 32.20
CA ASP A 319 -7.20 -12.69 32.01
C ASP A 319 -7.47 -13.38 33.36
N ARG A 320 -8.29 -12.73 34.22
CA ARG A 320 -8.59 -13.14 35.60
C ARG A 320 -9.05 -14.59 35.78
N TYR A 321 -9.49 -15.27 34.72
CA TYR A 321 -9.94 -16.65 34.75
C TYR A 321 -8.85 -17.67 34.41
N ASN A 322 -7.86 -17.30 33.59
CA ASN A 322 -6.71 -18.14 33.26
C ASN A 322 -5.46 -17.79 34.11
N ASN A 323 -5.21 -16.51 34.41
CA ASN A 323 -4.11 -16.05 35.25
C ASN A 323 -4.52 -14.86 36.13
N LYS A 324 -4.35 -14.99 37.45
CA LYS A 324 -4.66 -13.93 38.44
C LYS A 324 -3.59 -12.83 38.54
N ARG A 325 -2.50 -12.92 37.78
CA ARG A 325 -1.45 -11.90 37.68
C ARG A 325 -1.59 -11.15 36.35
N LEU A 326 -1.23 -9.87 36.37
CA LEU A 326 -0.99 -9.12 35.14
C LEU A 326 0.12 -9.79 34.33
N MET A 327 -0.08 -9.87 33.01
CA MET A 327 0.87 -10.39 32.04
C MET A 327 1.24 -9.27 31.05
N TRP A 328 2.43 -9.31 30.47
CA TRP A 328 2.81 -8.37 29.41
C TRP A 328 2.04 -8.66 28.11
N ALA A 329 1.52 -7.63 27.44
CA ALA A 329 0.87 -7.78 26.13
C ALA A 329 1.90 -7.88 25.00
N GLY A 330 2.78 -8.88 25.08
CA GLY A 330 3.85 -9.12 24.11
C GLY A 330 3.31 -9.29 22.69
N SER A 331 3.90 -8.57 21.72
CA SER A 331 3.47 -8.58 20.31
C SER A 331 2.03 -8.14 20.06
N ALA A 332 1.41 -7.40 21.00
CA ALA A 332 0.11 -6.76 20.78
C ALA A 332 0.17 -5.81 19.59
N HIS A 333 -0.83 -5.86 18.71
CA HIS A 333 -1.04 -4.81 17.72
C HIS A 333 -1.81 -3.70 18.42
N VAL A 334 -1.19 -2.54 18.56
CA VAL A 334 -1.76 -1.36 19.22
C VAL A 334 -1.89 -0.27 18.17
N GLY A 335 -3.01 0.45 18.14
CA GLY A 335 -3.24 1.44 17.09
C GLY A 335 -4.26 2.52 17.42
N LEU A 336 -4.10 3.65 16.76
CA LEU A 336 -5.01 4.79 16.80
C LEU A 336 -5.86 4.79 15.53
N ALA A 337 -7.17 4.87 15.70
CA ALA A 337 -8.14 5.00 14.62
C ALA A 337 -9.30 5.90 15.06
N ALA A 338 -10.24 6.18 14.15
CA ALA A 338 -11.40 7.02 14.44
C ALA A 338 -12.15 6.58 15.73
N PRO A 339 -12.64 7.53 16.56
CA PRO A 339 -13.38 7.18 17.78
C PRO A 339 -14.66 6.40 17.48
N GLY A 340 -14.94 5.38 18.30
CA GLY A 340 -16.06 4.47 18.05
C GLY A 340 -16.14 3.28 19.00
N ASP A 341 -16.86 2.25 18.56
CA ASP A 341 -17.04 0.99 19.29
C ASP A 341 -15.79 0.11 19.25
N VAL A 342 -15.69 -0.83 20.18
CA VAL A 342 -14.64 -1.88 20.19
C VAL A 342 -14.61 -2.61 18.83
N GLY A 343 -13.42 -2.71 18.23
CA GLY A 343 -13.23 -3.33 16.90
C GLY A 343 -13.71 -2.50 15.70
N SER A 344 -14.28 -1.30 15.88
CA SER A 344 -14.83 -0.48 14.79
C SER A 344 -13.81 -0.07 13.72
N TRP A 345 -12.52 0.02 14.09
CA TRP A 345 -11.39 0.26 13.18
C TRP A 345 -11.33 -0.73 11.99
N GLN A 346 -11.83 -1.96 12.14
CA GLN A 346 -11.90 -2.97 11.07
C GLN A 346 -12.90 -2.59 9.96
N ARG A 347 -13.80 -1.62 10.22
CA ARG A 347 -14.84 -1.15 9.29
C ARG A 347 -14.74 0.35 8.96
N ASP A 348 -13.78 1.08 9.54
CA ASP A 348 -13.53 2.46 9.11
C ASP A 348 -12.63 2.54 7.87
N SER A 349 -13.06 3.37 6.93
CA SER A 349 -12.34 3.76 5.72
C SER A 349 -12.21 5.29 5.56
N GLN A 350 -12.86 6.08 6.42
CA GLN A 350 -12.89 7.55 6.34
C GLN A 350 -11.75 8.21 7.10
N GLY A 351 -11.36 7.67 8.26
CA GLY A 351 -10.27 8.19 9.07
C GLY A 351 -8.88 7.76 8.55
N TYR A 352 -7.84 8.24 9.23
CA TYR A 352 -6.49 7.67 9.15
C TYR A 352 -6.34 6.62 10.27
N GLN A 353 -5.46 5.63 10.07
CA GLN A 353 -5.16 4.63 11.09
C GLN A 353 -3.65 4.44 11.26
N PHE A 354 -3.17 4.41 12.49
CA PHE A 354 -1.76 4.29 12.83
C PHE A 354 -1.58 3.06 13.73
N TRP A 355 -0.69 2.14 13.36
CA TRP A 355 -0.55 0.84 14.02
C TRP A 355 0.91 0.50 14.29
N THR A 356 1.17 -0.05 15.48
CA THR A 356 2.49 -0.53 15.93
C THR A 356 2.37 -1.93 16.52
N ARG A 357 3.52 -2.57 16.80
CA ARG A 357 3.59 -3.78 17.62
C ARG A 357 4.26 -3.48 18.96
N ALA A 358 3.59 -3.82 20.05
CA ALA A 358 4.16 -3.77 21.38
C ALA A 358 5.33 -4.77 21.51
N ASN A 359 6.38 -4.38 22.23
CA ASN A 359 7.53 -5.23 22.50
C ASN A 359 7.15 -6.39 23.45
N LYS A 360 8.12 -7.29 23.73
CA LYS A 360 7.95 -8.45 24.66
C LYS A 360 7.38 -8.12 26.06
N GLU A 361 7.52 -6.87 26.50
CA GLU A 361 7.09 -6.37 27.82
C GLU A 361 5.82 -5.51 27.73
N GLY A 362 5.19 -5.46 26.55
CA GLY A 362 3.94 -4.74 26.30
C GLY A 362 4.11 -3.25 26.03
N TYR A 363 5.33 -2.70 26.02
CA TYR A 363 5.56 -1.30 25.67
C TYR A 363 5.34 -1.05 24.18
N PHE A 364 4.64 0.02 23.84
CA PHE A 364 4.35 0.44 22.47
C PHE A 364 4.69 1.91 22.27
N LEU A 365 5.02 2.25 21.02
CA LEU A 365 5.18 3.60 20.52
C LEU A 365 4.53 3.68 19.14
N ILE A 366 3.64 4.66 18.95
CA ILE A 366 2.98 4.97 17.68
C ILE A 366 3.46 6.36 17.27
N GLU A 367 4.32 6.42 16.26
CA GLU A 367 4.96 7.65 15.80
C GLU A 367 4.23 8.28 14.62
N ASN A 368 4.60 9.53 14.29
CA ASN A 368 4.19 10.21 13.06
C ASN A 368 2.67 10.30 12.86
N VAL A 369 1.93 10.35 13.97
CA VAL A 369 0.47 10.40 14.00
C VAL A 369 -0.02 11.80 13.64
N ARG A 370 -0.98 11.90 12.72
CA ARG A 370 -1.60 13.20 12.38
C ARG A 370 -2.31 13.78 13.61
N ALA A 371 -2.25 15.10 13.79
CA ALA A 371 -3.01 15.77 14.84
C ALA A 371 -4.53 15.55 14.65
N GLY A 372 -5.24 15.20 15.71
CA GLY A 372 -6.66 14.83 15.65
C GLY A 372 -7.15 13.99 16.84
N GLU A 373 -8.43 13.63 16.78
CA GLU A 373 -9.12 12.83 17.81
C GLU A 373 -9.20 11.35 17.41
N TYR A 374 -8.77 10.46 18.31
CA TYR A 374 -8.71 9.01 18.09
C TYR A 374 -9.26 8.24 19.30
N ASN A 375 -9.55 6.95 19.14
CA ASN A 375 -9.44 6.01 20.27
C ASN A 375 -8.20 5.13 20.05
N LEU A 376 -7.57 4.72 21.15
CA LEU A 376 -6.57 3.66 21.15
C LEU A 376 -7.28 2.31 21.14
N TYR A 377 -6.93 1.45 20.20
CA TYR A 377 -7.40 0.08 20.05
C TYR A 377 -6.24 -0.89 20.20
N ALA A 378 -6.52 -2.12 20.63
CA ALA A 378 -5.51 -3.18 20.61
C ALA A 378 -6.10 -4.57 20.39
N TRP A 379 -5.25 -5.50 19.96
CA TRP A 379 -5.49 -6.93 20.07
C TRP A 379 -4.16 -7.67 20.21
N VAL A 380 -4.16 -8.79 20.92
CA VAL A 380 -2.94 -9.56 21.21
C VAL A 380 -3.09 -10.98 20.67
N PRO A 381 -2.13 -11.50 19.87
CA PRO A 381 -2.17 -12.89 19.44
C PRO A 381 -2.26 -13.85 20.63
N GLY A 382 -3.21 -14.79 20.58
CA GLY A 382 -3.45 -15.74 21.68
C GLY A 382 -4.34 -15.19 22.82
N ILE A 383 -4.87 -13.97 22.71
CA ILE A 383 -5.85 -13.40 23.63
C ILE A 383 -7.16 -13.10 22.88
N ILE A 384 -8.28 -13.63 23.37
CA ILE A 384 -9.58 -13.43 22.71
C ILE A 384 -10.00 -11.95 22.69
N GLY A 385 -10.59 -11.50 21.58
CA GLY A 385 -11.31 -10.23 21.45
C GLY A 385 -10.54 -9.06 20.82
N ASP A 386 -11.26 -7.94 20.66
CA ASP A 386 -10.73 -6.60 20.44
C ASP A 386 -10.75 -5.82 21.77
N TRP A 387 -9.77 -4.94 21.97
CA TRP A 387 -9.72 -3.97 23.06
C TRP A 387 -9.85 -2.54 22.54
N LYS A 388 -10.34 -1.65 23.40
CA LYS A 388 -10.33 -0.21 23.21
C LYS A 388 -10.05 0.47 24.56
N PHE A 389 -9.30 1.56 24.55
CA PHE A 389 -9.23 2.48 25.67
C PHE A 389 -10.47 3.38 25.69
N ASP A 390 -11.10 3.52 26.86
CA ASP A 390 -12.36 4.27 26.98
C ASP A 390 -12.22 5.80 26.83
N VAL A 391 -10.98 6.31 26.91
CA VAL A 391 -10.67 7.74 26.74
C VAL A 391 -10.30 8.03 25.29
N ASN A 392 -10.76 9.17 24.77
CA ASN A 392 -10.31 9.69 23.47
C ASN A 392 -8.89 10.25 23.58
N ILE A 393 -8.06 9.97 22.58
CA ILE A 393 -6.69 10.44 22.47
C ILE A 393 -6.66 11.63 21.52
N SER A 394 -6.38 12.81 22.08
CA SER A 394 -6.24 14.08 21.35
C SER A 394 -4.77 14.28 20.98
N VAL A 395 -4.38 13.86 19.78
CA VAL A 395 -3.00 13.98 19.29
C VAL A 395 -2.74 15.41 18.82
N GLN A 396 -1.64 16.01 19.28
CA GLN A 396 -1.25 17.38 18.94
C GLN A 396 0.05 17.40 18.12
N SER A 397 0.15 18.38 17.22
CA SER A 397 1.32 18.62 16.36
C SER A 397 2.58 18.86 17.20
N GLY A 398 3.61 18.02 17.01
CA GLY A 398 4.91 18.17 17.69
C GLY A 398 4.94 17.74 19.16
N TYR A 399 3.91 17.03 19.64
CA TYR A 399 3.83 16.54 21.02
C TYR A 399 3.85 15.00 21.08
N GLU A 400 4.59 14.47 22.05
CA GLU A 400 4.48 13.09 22.52
C GLU A 400 3.47 13.00 23.67
N MET A 401 2.65 11.94 23.67
CA MET A 401 1.71 11.62 24.74
C MET A 401 1.99 10.24 25.34
N GLU A 402 2.55 10.21 26.55
CA GLU A 402 2.69 8.99 27.34
C GLU A 402 1.37 8.66 28.07
N LEU A 403 0.82 7.47 27.82
CA LEU A 403 -0.41 6.97 28.44
C LEU A 403 -0.18 6.11 29.70
N GLY A 404 1.09 5.89 30.06
CA GLY A 404 1.47 5.03 31.19
C GLY A 404 1.07 3.57 30.99
N VAL A 405 0.58 2.93 32.06
CA VAL A 405 0.22 1.51 32.06
C VAL A 405 -1.28 1.31 31.86
N LEU A 406 -1.63 0.60 30.79
CA LEU A 406 -2.99 0.29 30.34
C LEU A 406 -3.26 -1.22 30.53
N VAL A 407 -4.52 -1.59 30.80
CA VAL A 407 -4.91 -2.99 31.06
C VAL A 407 -6.01 -3.45 30.12
N TYR A 408 -5.74 -4.52 29.38
CA TYR A 408 -6.71 -5.30 28.63
C TYR A 408 -7.26 -6.43 29.52
N GLU A 409 -8.52 -6.31 29.96
CA GLU A 409 -9.30 -7.45 30.43
C GLU A 409 -9.95 -8.16 29.23
N PRO A 410 -9.60 -9.42 28.90
CA PRO A 410 -10.25 -10.13 27.81
C PRO A 410 -11.70 -10.47 28.15
N PRO A 411 -12.64 -10.51 27.16
CA PRO A 411 -14.06 -10.74 27.38
C PRO A 411 -14.44 -12.20 27.71
N ARG A 412 -13.69 -12.85 28.62
CA ARG A 412 -14.04 -14.17 29.17
C ARG A 412 -15.08 -14.02 30.28
N ASN A 413 -16.06 -14.93 30.29
CA ASN A 413 -17.11 -15.01 31.33
C ASN A 413 -16.81 -16.08 32.41
N GLY A 414 -15.73 -16.85 32.25
CA GLY A 414 -15.36 -17.98 33.09
C GLY A 414 -14.05 -18.63 32.62
N PRO A 415 -13.54 -19.64 33.36
CA PRO A 415 -12.36 -20.41 32.95
C PRO A 415 -12.58 -21.18 31.64
N THR A 416 -11.53 -21.29 30.85
CA THR A 416 -11.53 -22.07 29.60
C THR A 416 -11.59 -23.56 29.91
N LEU A 417 -12.65 -24.26 29.47
CA LEU A 417 -12.75 -25.73 29.60
C LEU A 417 -12.05 -26.45 28.44
N TRP A 418 -12.17 -25.89 27.24
CA TRP A 418 -11.46 -26.26 26.02
C TRP A 418 -11.51 -25.06 25.07
N GLU A 419 -10.56 -24.97 24.14
CA GLU A 419 -10.49 -23.97 23.08
C GLU A 419 -10.13 -24.75 21.79
N ILE A 420 -10.73 -24.40 20.65
CA ILE A 420 -10.32 -24.94 19.34
C ILE A 420 -9.68 -23.80 18.57
N GLY A 421 -8.38 -23.94 18.38
CA GLY A 421 -7.52 -22.94 17.77
C GLY A 421 -6.97 -21.90 18.74
N ILE A 422 -6.13 -21.02 18.22
CA ILE A 422 -5.51 -19.89 18.90
C ILE A 422 -6.15 -18.59 18.37
N PRO A 423 -6.57 -17.65 19.24
CA PRO A 423 -7.08 -16.35 18.78
C PRO A 423 -5.92 -15.42 18.35
N ASP A 424 -5.20 -15.79 17.29
CA ASP A 424 -4.17 -14.97 16.64
C ASP A 424 -4.63 -14.28 15.35
N ARG A 425 -5.89 -14.51 14.97
CA ARG A 425 -6.59 -14.05 13.74
C ARG A 425 -6.14 -14.73 12.44
N THR A 426 -5.35 -15.78 12.51
CA THR A 426 -5.02 -16.64 11.37
C THR A 426 -5.93 -17.88 11.31
N ALA A 427 -5.75 -18.72 10.29
CA ALA A 427 -6.25 -20.09 10.25
C ALA A 427 -5.09 -21.10 10.12
N ALA A 428 -3.86 -20.72 10.46
CA ALA A 428 -2.63 -21.41 10.06
C ALA A 428 -2.44 -22.80 10.70
N GLU A 429 -3.07 -23.05 11.84
CA GLU A 429 -3.07 -24.35 12.53
C GLU A 429 -4.10 -25.35 11.97
N PHE A 430 -5.09 -24.88 11.21
CA PHE A 430 -6.18 -25.72 10.72
C PHE A 430 -5.76 -26.46 9.45
N PHE A 431 -6.06 -27.76 9.39
CA PHE A 431 -5.78 -28.57 8.21
C PHE A 431 -6.68 -28.14 7.03
N VAL A 432 -6.09 -27.39 6.10
CA VAL A 432 -6.67 -27.14 4.77
C VAL A 432 -6.33 -28.34 3.88
N PRO A 433 -7.31 -29.11 3.39
CA PRO A 433 -7.05 -30.26 2.54
C PRO A 433 -6.49 -29.83 1.17
N ASP A 434 -5.47 -30.55 0.69
CA ASP A 434 -4.86 -30.33 -0.62
C ASP A 434 -5.88 -30.56 -1.75
N ILE A 435 -6.20 -29.48 -2.47
CA ILE A 435 -7.18 -29.47 -3.55
C ILE A 435 -6.63 -30.08 -4.86
N SER A 436 -5.31 -30.29 -4.98
CA SER A 436 -4.67 -30.75 -6.22
C SER A 436 -4.97 -32.21 -6.57
N ASN A 437 -5.42 -33.01 -5.59
CA ASN A 437 -5.43 -34.47 -5.68
C ASN A 437 -6.81 -35.10 -5.99
N THR A 438 -7.72 -34.37 -6.65
CA THR A 438 -8.96 -34.94 -7.19
C THR A 438 -8.74 -35.67 -8.52
N ARG A 439 -7.88 -36.70 -8.50
CA ARG A 439 -7.82 -37.75 -9.55
C ARG A 439 -8.24 -39.11 -8.97
N LYS A 440 -9.46 -39.52 -9.33
CA LYS A 440 -9.94 -40.91 -9.34
C LYS A 440 -10.75 -41.13 -10.61
#